data_AF-A0A9D6HLI0-F1
#
_entry.id   AF-A0A9D6HLI0-F1
#
_cell.length_a   1.000
_cell.length_b   1.000
_cell.length_c   1.000
_cell.angle_alpha   90.00
_cell.angle_beta   90.00
_cell.angle_gamma   90.00
#
_symmetry.space_group_name_H-M   'P 1'
#
loop_
_entity.id
_entity.type
_entity.pdbx_description
1 polymer ?
#
loop_
_entity_poly.entity_id
_entity_poly.type
_entity_poly.pdbx_seq_one_letter_code
_entity_poly.pdbx_strand_id
1 'polypeptide(L)'
;MFHEYAHLLTRTSSACLEAVNRLPAAKSDPTERWCEQFAAEVIIPSHALEEYLVTARLRRPVTDLKAVGQIAHHFRASLRATALRLIGVEVASWSLYRSLPAHAERKPAGGGGAGRSRAQIRFEQYGLQTVDVFATALEKDIVTRADVLDYLDMPPHVLGRSLIIDEPAFKPD
;
A
#
# COMPACT_ATOMS: atom_id res chain seq x y z
N MET A 1 4.07 4.78 6.09
CA MET A 1 5.17 3.84 5.74
C MET A 1 4.78 2.40 5.98
N PHE A 2 4.48 1.94 7.20
CA PHE A 2 4.16 0.52 7.44
C PHE A 2 2.91 -0.01 6.73
N HIS A 3 1.91 0.84 6.49
CA HIS A 3 0.75 0.49 5.65
C HIS A 3 1.17 0.15 4.21
N GLU A 4 2.02 0.98 3.58
CA GLU A 4 2.58 0.70 2.25
C GLU A 4 3.49 -0.54 2.26
N TYR A 5 4.25 -0.74 3.34
CA TYR A 5 5.06 -1.95 3.51
C TYR A 5 4.19 -3.22 3.57
N ALA A 6 3.02 -3.14 4.22
CA ALA A 6 2.04 -4.22 4.26
C ALA A 6 1.52 -4.56 2.84
N HIS A 7 1.28 -3.55 2.00
CA HIS A 7 0.96 -3.75 0.59
C HIS A 7 2.07 -4.45 -0.18
N LEU A 8 3.33 -4.12 0.09
CA LEU A 8 4.47 -4.81 -0.51
C LEU A 8 4.53 -6.28 -0.07
N LEU A 9 4.34 -6.57 1.22
CA LEU A 9 4.32 -7.94 1.75
C LEU A 9 3.21 -8.79 1.12
N THR A 10 2.04 -8.20 0.90
CA THR A 10 0.89 -8.90 0.31
C THR A 10 0.88 -8.89 -1.22
N ARG A 11 1.89 -8.27 -1.86
CA ARG A 11 1.94 -8.03 -3.32
C ARG A 11 0.72 -7.27 -3.85
N THR A 12 0.04 -6.51 -3.00
CA THR A 12 -1.13 -5.70 -3.35
C THR A 12 -0.75 -4.24 -3.65
N SER A 13 0.55 -3.91 -3.70
CA SER A 13 1.04 -2.57 -4.08
C SER A 13 0.53 -2.07 -5.44
N SER A 14 0.10 -2.96 -6.33
CA SER A 14 -0.54 -2.61 -7.60
C SER A 14 -2.00 -2.15 -7.44
N ALA A 15 -2.68 -2.52 -6.34
CA ALA A 15 -4.06 -2.14 -6.07
C ALA A 15 -4.21 -0.66 -5.72
N CYS A 16 -3.15 -0.02 -5.21
CA CYS A 16 -3.13 1.43 -4.98
C CYS A 16 -3.31 2.23 -6.28
N LEU A 17 -2.83 1.73 -7.43
CA LEU A 17 -3.03 2.40 -8.73
C LEU A 17 -4.48 2.26 -9.23
N GLU A 18 -5.17 1.17 -8.91
CA GLU A 18 -6.60 1.02 -9.24
C GLU A 18 -7.51 1.83 -8.31
N ALA A 19 -7.13 1.97 -7.04
CA ALA A 19 -7.91 2.71 -6.05
C ALA A 19 -8.02 4.21 -6.37
N VAL A 20 -7.05 4.80 -7.09
CA VAL A 20 -7.11 6.21 -7.53
C VAL A 20 -8.20 6.43 -8.60
N ASN A 21 -8.59 5.39 -9.35
CA ASN A 21 -9.59 5.46 -10.42
C ASN A 21 -11.00 5.04 -9.99
N ARG A 22 -11.21 4.61 -8.74
CA ARG A 22 -12.55 4.30 -8.22
C ARG A 22 -13.00 5.45 -7.31
N LEU A 23 -14.10 6.09 -7.70
CA LEU A 23 -14.84 7.05 -6.87
C LEU A 23 -14.98 6.53 -5.42
N PRO A 24 -14.99 7.41 -4.41
CA PRO A 24 -14.98 7.02 -3.01
C PRO A 24 -16.34 6.47 -2.61
N ALA A 25 -16.59 5.19 -2.88
CA ALA A 25 -17.81 4.53 -2.48
C ALA A 25 -17.57 3.08 -2.07
N ALA A 26 -17.72 2.87 -0.76
CA ALA A 26 -18.51 1.79 -0.21
C ALA A 26 -17.93 0.36 -0.27
N LYS A 27 -16.82 0.16 0.43
CA LYS A 27 -16.53 -0.92 1.40
C LYS A 27 -15.05 -0.82 1.69
N SER A 28 -14.64 -0.76 2.97
CA SER A 28 -13.22 -0.84 3.30
C SER A 28 -12.68 -2.14 2.70
N ASP A 29 -11.84 -2.04 1.68
CA ASP A 29 -11.18 -3.18 1.07
C ASP A 29 -10.57 -4.03 2.21
N PRO A 30 -10.87 -5.34 2.29
CA PRO A 30 -10.24 -6.22 3.27
C PRO A 30 -8.72 -6.09 3.32
N THR A 31 -8.09 -5.82 2.17
CA THR A 31 -6.65 -5.56 2.04
C THR A 31 -6.25 -4.29 2.80
N GLU A 32 -6.93 -3.18 2.54
CA GLU A 32 -6.67 -1.89 3.21
C GLU A 32 -6.84 -2.02 4.73
N ARG A 33 -7.89 -2.70 5.17
CA ARG A 33 -8.13 -2.96 6.60
C ARG A 33 -7.03 -3.83 7.22
N TRP A 34 -6.57 -4.86 6.51
CA TRP A 34 -5.45 -5.68 6.98
C TRP A 34 -4.16 -4.85 7.03
N CYS A 35 -3.89 -4.01 6.03
CA CYS A 35 -2.72 -3.11 6.03
C CYS A 35 -2.77 -2.08 7.16
N GLU A 36 -3.96 -1.55 7.49
CA GLU A 36 -4.18 -0.71 8.67
C GLU A 36 -3.90 -1.46 9.97
N GLN A 37 -4.40 -2.70 10.11
CA GLN A 37 -4.17 -3.54 11.30
C GLN A 37 -2.69 -3.88 11.47
N PHE A 38 -2.02 -4.31 10.40
CA PHE A 38 -0.59 -4.57 10.40
C PHE A 38 0.20 -3.34 10.87
N ALA A 39 -0.08 -2.17 10.29
CA ALA A 39 0.60 -0.94 10.67
C ALA A 39 0.32 -0.58 12.15
N ALA A 40 -0.90 -0.82 12.63
CA ALA A 40 -1.28 -0.58 14.02
C ALA A 40 -0.47 -1.45 15.00
N GLU A 41 -0.31 -2.74 14.71
CA GLU A 41 0.43 -3.66 15.58
C GLU A 41 1.93 -3.36 15.63
N VAL A 42 2.51 -2.96 14.49
CA VAL A 42 3.93 -2.61 14.40
C VAL A 42 4.23 -1.27 15.08
N ILE A 43 3.39 -0.25 14.84
CA ILE A 43 3.64 1.11 15.33
C ILE A 43 3.26 1.26 16.81
N ILE A 44 2.26 0.51 17.28
CA ILE A 44 1.70 0.65 18.63
C ILE A 44 1.81 -0.69 19.39
N PRO A 45 2.98 -1.04 19.94
CA PRO A 45 3.14 -2.25 20.74
C PRO A 45 2.21 -2.27 21.96
N SER A 46 1.70 -3.45 22.37
CA SER A 46 0.68 -3.56 23.44
C SER A 46 1.21 -3.08 24.78
N HIS A 47 2.40 -3.52 25.17
CA HIS A 47 3.03 -3.10 26.43
C HIS A 47 3.22 -1.58 26.51
N ALA A 48 3.70 -0.95 25.42
CA ALA A 48 3.89 0.48 25.34
C ALA A 48 2.56 1.25 25.38
N LEU A 49 1.52 0.70 24.73
CA LEU A 49 0.18 1.27 24.79
C LEU A 49 -0.41 1.21 26.20
N GLU A 50 -0.27 0.09 26.89
CA GLU A 50 -0.74 -0.08 28.27
C GLU A 50 -0.02 0.90 29.22
N GLU A 51 1.30 1.01 29.12
CA GLU A 51 2.10 1.97 29.88
C GLU A 51 1.67 3.41 29.61
N TYR A 52 1.43 3.75 28.34
CA TYR A 52 0.95 5.07 27.95
C TYR A 52 -0.44 5.37 28.51
N LEU A 53 -1.38 4.42 28.44
CA LEU A 53 -2.74 4.60 28.98
C LEU A 53 -2.71 4.90 30.49
N VAL A 54 -1.83 4.23 31.25
CA VAL A 54 -1.63 4.47 32.68
C VAL A 54 -1.01 5.85 32.91
N THR A 55 0.09 6.16 32.21
CA THR A 55 0.86 7.41 32.41
C THR A 55 0.05 8.64 32.02
N ALA A 56 -0.70 8.57 30.91
CA ALA A 56 -1.59 9.63 30.46
C ALA A 56 -2.93 9.69 31.22
N ARG A 57 -3.15 8.78 32.18
CA ARG A 57 -4.37 8.67 33.00
C ARG A 57 -5.64 8.62 32.15
N LEU A 58 -5.59 7.91 31.03
CA LEU A 58 -6.71 7.79 30.12
C LEU A 58 -7.75 6.82 30.67
N ARG A 59 -9.02 7.23 30.64
CA ARG A 59 -10.14 6.41 31.11
C ARG A 59 -10.33 5.21 30.19
N ARG A 60 -10.58 4.03 30.81
CA ARG A 60 -10.95 2.80 30.12
C ARG A 60 -12.46 2.51 30.32
N PRO A 61 -13.19 2.02 29.29
CA PRO A 61 -12.76 1.94 27.90
C PRO A 61 -12.58 3.35 27.30
N VAL A 62 -11.72 3.47 26.30
CA VAL A 62 -11.54 4.68 25.49
C VAL A 62 -12.77 4.81 24.60
N THR A 63 -13.56 5.87 24.80
CA THR A 63 -14.83 6.09 24.10
C THR A 63 -14.88 7.37 23.27
N ASP A 64 -13.88 8.25 23.41
CA ASP A 64 -13.87 9.55 22.74
C ASP A 64 -12.72 9.68 21.75
N LEU A 65 -12.97 10.43 20.68
CA LEU A 65 -11.99 10.65 19.60
C LEU A 65 -10.79 11.49 20.04
N LYS A 66 -10.93 12.29 21.11
CA LYS A 66 -9.84 13.13 21.62
C LYS A 66 -8.74 12.25 22.23
N ALA A 67 -9.11 11.27 23.04
CA ALA A 67 -8.18 10.26 23.56
C ALA A 67 -7.51 9.47 22.44
N VAL A 68 -8.26 9.04 21.41
CA VAL A 68 -7.68 8.39 20.22
C VAL A 68 -6.65 9.29 19.54
N GLY A 69 -6.95 10.59 19.38
CA GLY A 69 -6.03 11.56 18.79
C GLY A 69 -4.75 11.77 19.62
N GLN A 70 -4.86 11.78 20.94
CA GLN A 70 -3.69 11.87 21.83
C GLN A 70 -2.77 10.65 21.67
N ILE A 71 -3.34 9.45 21.66
CA ILE A 71 -2.59 8.21 21.46
C ILE A 71 -1.96 8.19 20.06
N ALA A 72 -2.74 8.53 19.03
CA ALA A 72 -2.26 8.57 17.64
C ALA A 72 -1.07 9.54 17.48
N HIS A 73 -1.15 10.71 18.11
CA HIS A 73 -0.06 11.68 18.12
C HIS A 73 1.19 11.15 18.83
N HIS A 74 1.03 10.50 20.00
CA HIS A 74 2.14 9.94 20.76
C HIS A 74 2.91 8.88 19.97
N PHE A 75 2.19 7.91 19.38
CA PHE A 75 2.79 6.83 18.59
C PHE A 75 3.07 7.22 17.13
N ARG A 76 2.73 8.44 16.71
CA ARG A 76 2.84 8.90 15.31
C ARG A 76 2.11 7.99 14.32
N ALA A 77 0.94 7.51 14.71
CA ALA A 77 0.08 6.62 13.95
C ALA A 77 -1.12 7.37 13.36
N SER A 78 -1.83 6.76 12.39
CA SER A 78 -3.12 7.29 11.94
C SER A 78 -4.21 7.04 13.00
N LEU A 79 -5.28 7.84 12.96
CA LEU A 79 -6.43 7.65 13.86
C LEU A 79 -7.08 6.27 13.71
N ARG A 80 -7.16 5.74 12.48
CA ARG A 80 -7.73 4.41 12.21
C ARG A 80 -6.88 3.27 12.71
N ALA A 81 -5.57 3.31 12.44
CA ALA A 81 -4.64 2.33 12.98
C ALA A 81 -4.69 2.33 14.52
N THR A 82 -4.73 3.53 15.12
CA THR A 82 -4.87 3.68 16.58
C THR A 82 -6.17 3.08 17.10
N ALA A 83 -7.31 3.39 16.49
CA ALA A 83 -8.61 2.83 16.89
C ALA A 83 -8.65 1.30 16.74
N LEU A 84 -8.11 0.74 15.64
CA LEU A 84 -7.99 -0.71 15.46
C LEU A 84 -7.10 -1.34 16.54
N ARG A 85 -6.00 -0.69 16.92
CA ARG A 85 -5.16 -1.20 18.00
C ARG A 85 -5.90 -1.25 19.32
N LEU A 86 -6.61 -0.17 19.66
CA LEU A 86 -7.40 -0.08 20.89
C LEU A 86 -8.50 -1.15 20.93
N ILE A 87 -9.12 -1.46 19.78
CA ILE A 87 -10.07 -2.57 19.66
C ILE A 87 -9.36 -3.92 19.87
N GLY A 88 -8.19 -4.10 19.24
CA GLY A 88 -7.43 -5.35 19.33
C GLY A 88 -6.91 -5.68 20.74
N VAL A 89 -6.74 -4.68 21.61
CA VAL A 89 -6.40 -4.85 23.03
C VAL A 89 -7.61 -4.66 23.96
N GLU A 90 -8.82 -4.70 23.41
CA GLU A 90 -10.09 -4.65 24.16
C GLU A 90 -10.30 -3.40 25.04
N VAL A 91 -9.66 -2.28 24.69
CA VAL A 91 -9.84 -1.00 25.39
C VAL A 91 -10.72 0.00 24.63
N ALA A 92 -11.19 -0.36 23.44
CA ALA A 92 -12.18 0.39 22.69
C ALA A 92 -13.13 -0.56 21.93
N SER A 93 -14.24 -0.02 21.45
CA SER A 93 -15.23 -0.77 20.69
C SER A 93 -15.25 -0.37 19.20
N TRP A 94 -15.84 -1.22 18.37
CA TRP A 94 -16.07 -0.91 16.95
C TRP A 94 -16.96 0.31 16.72
N SER A 95 -17.78 0.73 17.69
CA SER A 95 -18.55 1.97 17.55
C SER A 95 -17.64 3.20 17.53
N LEU A 96 -16.52 3.19 18.28
CA LEU A 96 -15.52 4.25 18.23
C LEU A 96 -14.88 4.34 16.84
N TYR A 97 -14.48 3.20 16.27
CA TYR A 97 -13.90 3.16 14.92
C TYR A 97 -14.88 3.70 13.87
N ARG A 98 -16.16 3.33 13.96
CA ARG A 98 -17.20 3.85 13.04
C ARG A 98 -17.48 5.34 13.20
N SER A 99 -17.12 5.94 14.33
CA SER A 99 -17.29 7.37 14.58
C SER A 99 -16.17 8.23 13.99
N LEU A 100 -15.10 7.61 13.47
CA LEU A 100 -13.99 8.34 12.88
C LEU A 100 -14.43 9.10 11.61
N PRO A 101 -14.06 10.38 11.47
CA PRO A 101 -14.44 11.14 10.29
C PRO A 101 -13.72 10.62 9.04
N ALA A 102 -14.42 10.52 7.91
CA ALA A 102 -13.85 10.02 6.65
C ALA A 102 -12.64 10.82 6.15
N HIS A 103 -12.50 12.09 6.57
CA HIS A 103 -11.38 12.96 6.23
C HIS A 103 -10.22 12.93 7.24
N ALA A 104 -10.30 12.13 8.31
CA ALA A 104 -9.19 11.89 9.25
C ALA A 104 -7.91 11.37 8.57
N GLU A 105 -8.02 10.96 7.31
CA GLU A 105 -6.98 10.35 6.50
C GLU A 105 -6.40 11.25 5.41
N ARG A 106 -6.76 12.54 5.31
CA ARG A 106 -6.06 13.43 4.37
C ARG A 106 -4.60 13.61 4.81
N LYS A 107 -3.76 12.65 4.42
CA LYS A 107 -2.31 12.81 4.38
C LYS A 107 -2.06 13.99 3.43
N PRO A 108 -1.23 14.98 3.79
CA PRO A 108 -0.73 15.93 2.79
C PRO A 108 -0.13 15.11 1.65
N ALA A 109 -0.34 15.54 0.41
CA ALA A 109 0.21 14.86 -0.76
C ALA A 109 1.73 14.72 -0.58
N GLY A 110 2.17 13.54 -0.15
CA GLY A 110 3.58 13.20 -0.13
C GLY A 110 4.07 13.20 -1.57
N GLY A 111 5.27 13.71 -1.81
CA GLY A 111 5.88 13.82 -3.13
C GLY A 111 6.07 12.44 -3.78
N GLY A 112 5.06 11.95 -4.46
CA GLY A 112 5.18 10.90 -5.46
C GLY A 112 5.63 11.58 -6.75
N GLY A 113 6.89 11.38 -7.14
CA GLY A 113 7.34 11.71 -8.49
C GLY A 113 6.45 11.04 -9.53
N ALA A 114 6.44 11.59 -10.75
CA ALA A 114 5.65 11.08 -11.88
C ALA A 114 5.68 9.54 -11.91
N GLY A 115 4.52 8.91 -11.72
CA GLY A 115 4.39 7.49 -11.49
C GLY A 115 5.06 6.68 -12.59
N ARG A 116 6.03 5.84 -12.21
CA ARG A 116 6.63 4.86 -13.14
C ARG A 116 5.55 3.95 -13.67
N SER A 117 5.64 3.58 -14.95
CA SER A 117 4.70 2.62 -15.53
C SER A 117 4.90 1.23 -14.91
N ARG A 118 3.86 0.39 -14.92
CA ARG A 118 3.98 -1.02 -14.49
C ARG A 118 5.10 -1.74 -15.26
N ALA A 119 5.23 -1.46 -16.57
CA ALA A 119 6.29 -2.00 -17.40
C ALA A 119 7.69 -1.60 -16.88
N GLN A 120 7.86 -0.32 -16.50
CA GLN A 120 9.13 0.18 -15.95
C GLN A 120 9.48 -0.48 -14.62
N ILE A 121 8.51 -0.63 -13.71
CA ILE A 121 8.71 -1.30 -12.42
C ILE A 121 9.11 -2.77 -12.60
N ARG A 122 8.45 -3.49 -13.52
CA ARG A 122 8.76 -4.90 -13.79
C ARG A 122 10.11 -5.09 -14.47
N PHE A 123 10.47 -4.20 -15.39
CA PHE A 123 11.79 -4.19 -16.02
C PHE A 123 12.90 -3.98 -14.99
N GLU A 124 12.74 -3.03 -14.07
CA GLU A 124 13.69 -2.80 -12.97
C GLU A 124 13.76 -3.99 -11.99
N GLN A 125 12.62 -4.67 -11.75
CA GLN A 125 12.53 -5.80 -10.82
C GLN A 125 13.21 -7.08 -11.34
N TYR A 126 13.07 -7.37 -12.64
CA TYR A 126 13.52 -8.63 -13.23
C TYR A 126 14.82 -8.49 -14.03
N GLY A 127 15.20 -7.26 -14.42
CA GLY A 127 16.42 -6.97 -15.16
C GLY A 127 16.43 -7.48 -16.60
N LEU A 128 17.48 -7.10 -17.33
CA LEU A 128 17.68 -7.43 -18.75
C LEU A 128 17.69 -8.94 -19.02
N GLN A 129 18.31 -9.73 -18.12
CA GLN A 129 18.44 -11.18 -18.31
C GLN A 129 17.09 -11.90 -18.36
N THR A 130 16.10 -11.45 -17.59
CA THR A 130 14.76 -12.04 -17.61
C THR A 130 14.04 -11.72 -18.91
N VAL A 131 14.25 -10.51 -19.46
CA VAL A 131 13.70 -10.11 -20.76
C VAL A 131 14.29 -10.98 -21.87
N ASP A 132 15.60 -11.22 -21.85
CA ASP A 132 16.29 -12.06 -22.85
C ASP A 132 15.80 -13.51 -22.81
N VAL A 133 15.55 -14.06 -21.61
CA VAL A 133 14.99 -15.41 -21.45
C VAL A 133 13.59 -15.51 -22.06
N PHE A 134 12.70 -14.55 -21.79
CA PHE A 134 11.36 -14.55 -22.36
C PHE A 134 11.36 -14.27 -23.87
N ALA A 135 12.22 -13.39 -24.35
CA ALA A 135 12.40 -13.14 -25.79
C ALA A 135 12.86 -14.42 -26.50
N THR A 136 13.87 -15.10 -25.95
CA THR A 136 14.38 -16.36 -26.49
C THR A 136 13.31 -17.47 -26.46
N ALA A 137 12.50 -17.52 -25.40
CA ALA A 137 11.44 -18.51 -25.26
C ALA A 137 10.26 -18.24 -26.22
N LEU A 138 9.95 -16.97 -26.49
CA LEU A 138 8.97 -16.56 -27.51
C LEU A 138 9.45 -16.90 -28.92
N GLU A 139 10.71 -16.58 -29.26
CA GLU A 139 11.29 -16.91 -30.57
C GLU A 139 11.33 -18.41 -30.84
N LYS A 140 11.44 -19.21 -29.79
CA LYS A 140 11.46 -20.68 -29.87
C LYS A 140 10.07 -21.32 -29.72
N ASP A 141 9.01 -20.52 -29.68
CA ASP A 141 7.62 -20.97 -29.46
C ASP A 141 7.44 -21.86 -28.20
N ILE A 142 8.30 -21.69 -27.19
CA ILE A 142 8.23 -22.42 -25.91
C ILE A 142 7.12 -21.85 -25.03
N VAL A 143 6.89 -20.54 -25.14
CA VAL A 143 5.84 -19.80 -24.44
C VAL A 143 5.13 -18.87 -25.41
N THR A 144 3.83 -18.65 -25.22
CA THR A 144 3.09 -17.67 -26.00
C THR A 144 3.18 -16.28 -25.38
N ARG A 145 2.79 -15.26 -26.16
CA ARG A 145 2.71 -13.88 -25.66
C ARG A 145 1.74 -13.73 -24.48
N ALA A 146 0.68 -14.54 -24.43
CA ALA A 146 -0.26 -14.55 -23.31
C ALA A 146 0.42 -15.13 -22.05
N ASP A 147 1.17 -16.22 -22.19
CA ASP A 147 1.89 -16.83 -21.07
C ASP A 147 2.92 -15.88 -20.45
N VAL A 148 3.63 -15.11 -21.29
CA VAL A 148 4.60 -14.10 -20.81
C VAL A 148 3.91 -12.95 -20.06
N LEU A 149 2.77 -12.49 -20.56
CA LEU A 149 1.98 -11.45 -19.89
C LEU A 149 1.43 -11.91 -18.54
N ASP A 150 0.94 -13.15 -18.47
CA ASP A 150 0.47 -13.76 -17.23
C ASP A 150 1.62 -13.95 -16.24
N TYR A 151 2.79 -14.42 -16.71
CA TYR A 151 3.96 -14.64 -15.86
C TYR A 151 4.53 -13.32 -15.29
N LEU A 152 4.46 -12.24 -16.07
CA LEU A 152 4.89 -10.91 -15.65
C LEU A 152 3.80 -10.10 -14.94
N ASP A 153 2.60 -10.68 -14.78
CA ASP A 153 1.43 -10.03 -14.19
C ASP A 153 1.18 -8.65 -14.84
N MET A 154 1.13 -8.64 -16.18
CA MET A 154 0.91 -7.46 -17.01
C MET A 154 -0.41 -7.59 -17.77
N PRO A 155 -1.31 -6.59 -17.69
CA PRO A 155 -2.55 -6.66 -18.43
C PRO A 155 -2.29 -6.53 -19.95
N PRO A 156 -3.08 -7.21 -20.82
CA PRO A 156 -2.77 -7.37 -22.25
C PRO A 156 -2.60 -6.07 -23.05
N HIS A 157 -3.20 -4.97 -22.59
CA HIS A 157 -3.14 -3.66 -23.25
C HIS A 157 -1.80 -2.93 -23.07
N VAL A 158 -0.90 -3.40 -22.20
CA VAL A 158 0.40 -2.77 -21.92
C VAL A 158 1.36 -2.85 -23.11
N LEU A 159 1.25 -3.89 -23.94
CA LEU A 159 2.15 -4.09 -25.09
C LEU A 159 1.71 -3.36 -26.37
N GLY A 160 0.60 -2.61 -26.33
CA GLY A 160 0.10 -1.83 -27.47
C GLY A 160 0.63 -0.40 -27.53
N ARG A 161 1.40 0.04 -26.54
CA ARG A 161 1.94 1.41 -26.45
C ARG A 161 3.46 1.35 -26.49
N SER A 162 3.98 1.09 -27.69
CA SER A 162 5.35 1.33 -28.13
C SER A 162 6.45 1.25 -27.07
N LEU A 163 7.22 0.15 -27.10
CA LEU A 163 8.66 0.24 -26.95
C LEU A 163 9.22 1.03 -28.16
N ILE A 164 8.94 2.33 -28.21
CA ILE A 164 9.85 3.27 -28.87
C ILE A 164 10.96 3.44 -27.85
N ILE A 165 11.96 2.57 -27.95
CA ILE A 165 13.28 2.87 -27.44
C ILE A 165 13.74 4.01 -28.34
N ASP A 166 13.76 5.24 -27.80
CA ASP A 166 14.54 6.31 -28.42
C ASP A 166 15.99 5.81 -28.49
N GLU A 167 16.43 5.41 -29.68
CA GLU A 167 17.84 5.18 -29.94
C GLU A 167 18.61 6.47 -29.63
N PRO A 168 19.66 6.43 -28.79
CA PRO A 168 20.55 7.57 -28.67
C PRO A 168 21.26 7.77 -30.01
N ALA A 169 20.95 8.87 -30.68
CA ALA A 169 21.54 9.27 -31.95
C ALA A 169 23.08 9.28 -31.86
N PHE A 170 23.71 8.30 -32.50
CA PHE A 170 25.16 8.28 -32.74
C PHE A 170 25.48 9.32 -33.81
N LYS A 171 26.21 10.37 -33.44
CA LYS A 171 26.82 11.32 -34.40
C LYS A 171 28.25 10.84 -34.68
N PRO A 172 28.61 10.55 -35.94
CA PRO A 172 30.01 10.42 -36.32
C PRO A 172 30.60 11.83 -36.57
N ASP A 173 31.85 12.01 -36.16
CA ASP A 173 32.69 13.17 -36.47
C ASP A 173 33.11 13.21 -37.96
#